data_AF-A0A6L5GC60-F1
#
_entry.id   AF-A0A6L5GC60-F1
#
_cell.length_a   1.000
_cell.length_b   1.000
_cell.length_c   1.000
_cell.angle_alpha   90.00
_cell.angle_beta   90.00
_cell.angle_gamma   90.00
#
_symmetry.space_group_name_H-M   'P 1'
#
loop_
_entity.id
_entity.type
_entity.pdbx_description
1 polymer ?
#
loop_
_entity_poly.entity_id
_entity_poly.type
_entity_poly.pdbx_seq_one_letter_code
_entity_poly.pdbx_strand_id
1 'polypeptide(L)'
;MQITVDAWDPSFADNPESPSRSDRAVVRADVELEPADWRPVDAPASGPRRIVVVDGVRRIDARVELLDDGERWPGLCVSWAAGAVACDLDGQVSAVAEADVARGLFAAVDPGADFGRYPYRKVESADPGELIAAAQAAMAELEAKVAAMVALDAELSVLDGPLRGRTRLPNSVGYVKSHHRSYLQGELNAVVERLRPGQRTPVFHLMSGWPRYTWYLRLPGTSSRGWAGVARLEAADDLTEEAAIALADATAASLPPLGSAAHKDARAPQNLTPIAGLERRLKRMLGDPRLLLRSVRAASMETGG
;
A
#
# COMPACT_ATOMS: atom_id res chain seq x y z
N MET A 1 -13.26 -25.00 -21.46
CA MET A 1 -12.86 -24.89 -20.05
C MET A 1 -11.36 -24.65 -20.03
N GLN A 2 -10.91 -23.53 -19.44
CA GLN A 2 -9.49 -23.18 -19.35
C GLN A 2 -9.11 -23.14 -17.87
N ILE A 3 -8.01 -23.81 -17.52
CA ILE A 3 -7.50 -23.89 -16.16
C ILE A 3 -6.18 -23.11 -16.13
N THR A 4 -6.07 -22.17 -15.21
CA THR A 4 -4.84 -21.41 -14.93
C THR A 4 -4.34 -21.85 -13.56
N VAL A 5 -3.03 -22.09 -13.43
CA VAL A 5 -2.39 -22.48 -12.17
C VAL A 5 -1.51 -21.32 -11.72
N ASP A 6 -1.77 -20.82 -10.51
CA ASP A 6 -1.00 -19.72 -9.91
C ASP A 6 0.45 -20.19 -9.66
N ALA A 7 1.41 -19.32 -9.94
CA ALA A 7 2.85 -19.64 -9.83
C ALA A 7 3.41 -19.41 -8.40
N TRP A 8 2.57 -19.04 -7.44
CA TRP A 8 2.96 -18.67 -6.08
C TRP A 8 3.18 -19.88 -5.16
N ASP A 9 4.07 -19.71 -4.20
CA ASP A 9 4.17 -20.61 -3.04
C ASP A 9 2.91 -20.42 -2.16
N PRO A 10 2.07 -21.46 -2.01
CA PRO A 10 0.81 -21.37 -1.27
C PRO A 10 0.99 -20.93 0.20
N SER A 11 2.19 -21.09 0.77
CA SER A 11 2.47 -20.70 2.16
C SER A 11 2.54 -19.18 2.40
N PHE A 12 2.63 -18.39 1.32
CA PHE A 12 2.54 -16.92 1.36
C PHE A 12 1.21 -16.38 0.84
N ALA A 13 0.35 -17.24 0.30
CA ALA A 13 -0.94 -16.89 -0.26
C ALA A 13 -2.00 -16.81 0.85
N ASP A 14 -2.06 -15.68 1.55
CA ASP A 14 -3.22 -15.40 2.41
C ASP A 14 -4.51 -15.19 1.57
N ASN A 15 -4.39 -15.01 0.23
CA ASN A 15 -5.51 -14.78 -0.69
C ASN A 15 -5.21 -15.29 -2.13
N PRO A 16 -6.24 -15.70 -2.89
CA PRO A 16 -6.10 -16.09 -4.31
C PRO A 16 -5.70 -14.87 -5.20
N GLU A 17 -4.92 -15.09 -6.27
CA GLU A 17 -4.55 -14.02 -7.23
C GLU A 17 -5.78 -13.49 -8.00
N SER A 18 -6.78 -14.34 -8.21
CA SER A 18 -8.01 -13.94 -8.89
C SER A 18 -8.99 -13.28 -7.91
N PRO A 19 -9.39 -12.02 -8.16
CA PRO A 19 -10.34 -11.34 -7.31
C PRO A 19 -11.73 -11.98 -7.30
N SER A 20 -12.40 -11.89 -6.14
CA SER A 20 -13.84 -12.13 -6.04
C SER A 20 -14.63 -10.99 -6.70
N ARG A 21 -15.85 -11.24 -7.16
CA ARG A 21 -16.69 -10.21 -7.79
C ARG A 21 -17.10 -9.14 -6.76
N SER A 22 -17.04 -7.86 -7.13
CA SER A 22 -17.65 -6.78 -6.35
C SER A 22 -19.03 -6.41 -6.89
N ASP A 23 -20.10 -6.82 -6.21
CA ASP A 23 -21.47 -6.50 -6.64
C ASP A 23 -21.95 -5.10 -6.21
N ARG A 24 -21.15 -4.36 -5.42
CA ARG A 24 -21.52 -3.05 -4.86
C ARG A 24 -20.75 -1.87 -5.42
N ALA A 25 -19.82 -2.10 -6.35
CA ALA A 25 -19.01 -1.02 -6.89
C ALA A 25 -19.76 -0.26 -7.98
N VAL A 26 -19.75 1.06 -7.92
CA VAL A 26 -20.30 1.92 -8.97
C VAL A 26 -19.13 2.40 -9.82
N VAL A 27 -19.10 1.99 -11.08
CA VAL A 27 -17.99 2.21 -12.02
C VAL A 27 -18.48 3.06 -13.19
N ARG A 28 -17.76 4.14 -13.48
CA ARG A 28 -17.87 4.93 -14.71
C ARG A 28 -16.67 4.60 -15.59
N ALA A 29 -16.89 3.88 -16.69
CA ALA A 29 -15.83 3.28 -17.52
C ALA A 29 -15.50 4.07 -18.80
N ASP A 30 -16.24 5.13 -19.08
CA ASP A 30 -16.17 6.03 -20.24
C ASP A 30 -15.21 7.22 -20.03
N VAL A 31 -14.27 7.13 -19.07
CA VAL A 31 -13.35 8.23 -18.75
C VAL A 31 -12.30 8.46 -19.83
N GLU A 32 -11.74 7.39 -20.41
CA GLU A 32 -10.70 7.50 -21.43
C GLU A 32 -11.13 6.93 -22.78
N LEU A 33 -11.89 5.83 -22.76
CA LEU A 33 -12.47 5.21 -23.94
C LEU A 33 -13.91 4.81 -23.64
N GLU A 34 -14.77 4.89 -24.66
CA GLU A 34 -16.12 4.34 -24.60
C GLU A 34 -16.08 2.84 -24.28
N PRO A 35 -17.01 2.31 -23.45
CA PRO A 35 -17.01 0.89 -23.05
C PRO A 35 -17.01 -0.10 -24.23
N ALA A 36 -17.58 0.30 -25.38
CA ALA A 36 -17.58 -0.52 -26.59
C ALA A 36 -16.20 -0.63 -27.28
N ASP A 37 -15.33 0.37 -27.07
CA ASP A 37 -14.00 0.46 -27.69
C ASP A 37 -12.86 0.09 -26.72
N TRP A 38 -13.21 -0.36 -25.50
CA TRP A 38 -12.28 -0.71 -24.44
C TRP A 38 -11.27 -1.76 -24.90
N ARG A 39 -9.98 -1.39 -24.83
CA ARG A 39 -8.86 -2.23 -25.25
C ARG A 39 -7.63 -1.94 -24.40
N PRO A 40 -6.64 -2.85 -24.35
CA PRO A 40 -5.35 -2.55 -23.75
C PRO A 40 -4.74 -1.29 -24.35
N VAL A 41 -4.20 -0.42 -23.51
CA VAL A 41 -3.48 0.80 -23.89
C VAL A 41 -1.99 0.54 -23.71
N ASP A 42 -1.21 0.79 -24.77
CA ASP A 42 0.25 0.68 -24.75
C ASP A 42 0.86 1.89 -24.02
N ALA A 43 1.94 1.65 -23.27
CA ALA A 43 2.70 2.73 -22.63
C ALA A 43 3.29 3.69 -23.68
N PRO A 44 3.38 5.00 -23.40
CA PRO A 44 4.15 5.90 -24.23
C PRO A 44 5.65 5.54 -24.19
N ALA A 45 6.39 5.98 -25.22
CA ALA A 45 7.82 5.66 -25.38
C ALA A 45 8.73 6.27 -24.29
N SER A 46 8.25 7.28 -23.57
CA SER A 46 8.97 7.95 -22.49
C SER A 46 8.04 8.22 -21.31
N GLY A 47 8.59 8.20 -20.11
CA GLY A 47 7.89 8.55 -18.88
C GLY A 47 8.84 9.12 -17.83
N PRO A 48 8.35 9.32 -16.60
CA PRO A 48 9.13 9.79 -15.46
C PRO A 48 10.41 8.98 -15.26
N ARG A 49 11.51 9.67 -14.97
CA ARG A 49 12.82 9.07 -14.67
C ARG A 49 13.15 9.09 -13.19
N ARG A 50 12.60 10.06 -12.45
CA ARG A 50 12.75 10.19 -11.00
C ARG A 50 11.46 9.79 -10.30
N ILE A 51 11.47 8.58 -9.75
CA ILE A 51 10.31 7.99 -9.10
C ILE A 51 10.59 7.86 -7.62
N VAL A 52 9.64 8.22 -6.78
CA VAL A 52 9.73 7.94 -5.35
C VAL A 52 8.70 6.87 -4.99
N VAL A 53 9.16 5.82 -4.32
CA VAL A 53 8.29 4.76 -3.80
C VAL A 53 8.23 4.87 -2.29
N VAL A 54 7.02 4.95 -1.75
CA VAL A 54 6.74 5.09 -0.32
C VAL A 54 6.06 3.84 0.20
N ASP A 55 6.52 3.35 1.34
CA ASP A 55 5.95 2.19 2.02
C ASP A 55 6.14 2.31 3.54
N GLY A 56 5.34 1.55 4.30
CA GLY A 56 5.37 1.51 5.74
C GLY A 56 5.32 0.09 6.30
N VAL A 57 5.90 -0.07 7.48
CA VAL A 57 5.89 -1.33 8.23
C VAL A 57 5.44 -1.07 9.66
N ARG A 58 4.74 -2.05 10.23
CA ARG A 58 4.37 -2.04 11.65
C ARG A 58 4.67 -3.37 12.33
N ARG A 59 4.85 -3.30 13.65
CA ARG A 59 4.98 -4.45 14.53
C ARG A 59 4.27 -4.17 15.84
N ILE A 60 3.40 -5.10 16.25
CA ILE A 60 2.89 -5.13 17.63
C ILE A 60 4.03 -5.66 18.50
N ASP A 61 4.55 -4.81 19.39
CA ASP A 61 5.66 -5.17 20.28
C ASP A 61 5.16 -5.82 21.56
N ALA A 62 3.98 -5.40 22.05
CA ALA A 62 3.33 -6.00 23.21
C ALA A 62 1.81 -5.82 23.15
N ARG A 63 1.10 -6.76 23.77
CA ARG A 63 -0.29 -6.59 24.20
C ARG A 63 -0.28 -6.35 25.69
N VAL A 64 -1.02 -5.35 26.15
CA VAL A 64 -1.13 -4.99 27.56
C VAL A 64 -2.59 -5.06 27.99
N GLU A 65 -2.81 -5.16 29.28
CA GLU A 65 -4.12 -5.09 29.90
C GLU A 65 -4.02 -4.07 31.02
N LEU A 66 -4.82 -3.00 30.92
CA LEU A 66 -4.88 -1.91 31.86
C LEU A 66 -6.00 -2.19 32.85
N LEU A 67 -5.77 -1.92 34.14
CA LEU A 67 -6.79 -2.03 35.16
C LEU A 67 -7.28 -0.62 35.49
N ASP A 68 -8.55 -0.36 35.24
CA ASP A 68 -9.19 0.93 35.51
C ASP A 68 -10.53 0.66 36.23
N ASP A 69 -10.71 1.24 37.42
CA ASP A 69 -11.88 1.04 38.30
C ASP A 69 -12.28 -0.45 38.50
N GLY A 70 -11.30 -1.36 38.51
CA GLY A 70 -11.52 -2.80 38.69
C GLY A 70 -11.91 -3.56 37.42
N GLU A 71 -12.02 -2.87 36.28
CA GLU A 71 -12.25 -3.43 34.94
C GLU A 71 -10.94 -3.55 34.14
N ARG A 72 -10.88 -4.57 33.28
CA ARG A 72 -9.69 -4.86 32.45
C ARG A 72 -9.89 -4.35 31.03
N TRP A 73 -8.97 -3.52 30.58
CA TRP A 73 -9.00 -2.87 29.27
C TRP A 73 -7.81 -3.29 28.42
N PRO A 74 -8.01 -3.86 27.22
CA PRO A 74 -6.92 -4.23 26.32
C PRO A 74 -6.21 -2.99 25.76
N GLY A 75 -4.90 -3.13 25.54
CA GLY A 75 -4.07 -2.13 24.86
C GLY A 75 -2.99 -2.76 23.99
N LEU A 76 -2.49 -2.00 23.02
CA LEU A 76 -1.44 -2.42 22.10
C LEU A 76 -0.25 -1.45 22.12
N CYS A 77 0.94 -1.95 22.47
CA CYS A 77 2.20 -1.25 22.22
C CYS A 77 2.66 -1.58 20.79
N VAL A 78 2.73 -0.57 19.93
CA VAL A 78 3.05 -0.75 18.51
C VAL A 78 4.23 0.14 18.12
N SER A 79 5.17 -0.40 17.36
CA SER A 79 6.16 0.37 16.60
C SER A 79 5.78 0.36 15.12
N TRP A 80 5.87 1.51 14.48
CA TRP A 80 5.69 1.63 13.03
C TRP A 80 6.74 2.57 12.43
N ALA A 81 6.99 2.39 11.15
CA ALA A 81 7.92 3.20 10.40
C ALA A 81 7.40 3.38 8.98
N ALA A 82 7.70 4.53 8.38
CA ALA A 82 7.48 4.78 6.97
C ALA A 82 8.78 5.29 6.36
N GLY A 83 8.96 5.04 5.06
CA GLY A 83 10.10 5.57 4.35
C GLY A 83 9.84 5.71 2.85
N ALA A 84 10.78 6.37 2.19
CA ALA A 84 10.73 6.65 0.77
C ALA A 84 12.05 6.22 0.12
N VAL A 85 11.95 5.57 -1.04
CA VAL A 85 13.11 5.26 -1.89
C VAL A 85 12.98 6.09 -3.16
N ALA A 86 13.96 6.96 -3.38
CA ALA A 86 14.13 7.63 -4.66
C ALA A 86 14.82 6.69 -5.64
N CYS A 87 14.24 6.57 -6.83
CA CYS A 87 14.69 5.74 -7.93
C CYS A 87 15.00 6.64 -9.12
N ASP A 88 16.25 6.60 -9.57
CA ASP A 88 16.69 7.16 -10.85
C ASP A 88 16.76 6.03 -11.87
N LEU A 89 15.84 6.05 -12.83
CA LEU A 89 15.77 5.03 -13.88
C LEU A 89 16.90 5.13 -14.90
N ASP A 90 17.48 6.31 -15.11
CA ASP A 90 18.57 6.51 -16.07
C ASP A 90 19.90 6.07 -15.45
N GLY A 91 20.14 6.48 -14.21
CA GLY A 91 21.30 6.04 -13.43
C GLY A 91 21.22 4.60 -12.93
N GLN A 92 20.03 3.98 -12.96
CA GLN A 92 19.74 2.68 -12.35
C GLN A 92 20.11 2.63 -10.85
N VAL A 93 19.93 3.76 -10.15
CA VAL A 93 20.26 3.91 -8.73
C VAL A 93 18.96 4.02 -7.93
N SER A 94 18.93 3.38 -6.75
CA SER A 94 17.87 3.58 -5.77
C SER A 94 18.46 3.80 -4.39
N ALA A 95 18.00 4.84 -3.70
CA ALA A 95 18.47 5.20 -2.37
C ALA A 95 17.29 5.57 -1.47
N VAL A 96 17.40 5.23 -0.18
CA VAL A 96 16.42 5.70 0.81
C VAL A 96 16.60 7.21 0.94
N ALA A 97 15.58 7.96 0.55
CA ALA A 97 15.57 9.41 0.60
C ALA A 97 15.16 9.91 1.99
N GLU A 98 14.18 9.23 2.61
CA GLU A 98 13.59 9.63 3.88
C GLU A 98 13.08 8.41 4.64
N ALA A 99 13.11 8.43 5.98
CA ALA A 99 12.57 7.37 6.81
C ALA A 99 12.37 7.84 8.26
N ASP A 100 11.17 7.61 8.79
CA ASP A 100 10.78 7.99 10.14
C ASP A 100 10.20 6.79 10.91
N VAL A 101 10.32 6.81 12.24
CA VAL A 101 9.85 5.75 13.15
C VAL A 101 9.07 6.37 14.28
N ALA A 102 7.89 5.84 14.54
CA ALA A 102 7.07 6.23 15.66
C ALA A 102 6.59 5.00 16.44
N ARG A 103 6.13 5.28 17.67
CA ARG A 103 5.64 4.29 18.62
C ARG A 103 4.46 4.85 19.38
N GLY A 104 3.65 3.95 19.95
CA GLY A 104 2.50 4.35 20.74
C GLY A 104 1.85 3.18 21.46
N LEU A 105 1.25 3.49 22.60
CA LEU A 105 0.33 2.62 23.32
C LEU A 105 -1.09 3.02 22.91
N PHE A 106 -1.75 2.18 22.13
CA PHE A 106 -3.15 2.35 21.74
C PHE A 106 -4.05 1.68 22.77
N ALA A 107 -4.88 2.45 23.46
CA ALA A 107 -5.79 1.94 24.49
C ALA A 107 -6.99 2.89 24.66
N ALA A 108 -8.07 2.38 25.25
CA ALA A 108 -9.27 3.17 25.52
C ALA A 108 -9.19 4.01 26.79
N VAL A 109 -8.43 3.53 27.76
CA VAL A 109 -8.19 4.17 29.05
C VAL A 109 -6.74 4.65 29.14
N ASP A 110 -6.52 5.73 29.88
CA ASP A 110 -5.18 6.26 30.14
C ASP A 110 -4.41 5.24 31.01
N PRO A 111 -3.18 4.84 30.63
CA PRO A 111 -2.39 3.92 31.44
C PRO A 111 -2.05 4.45 32.84
N GLY A 112 -2.17 5.77 33.10
CA GLY A 112 -1.79 6.37 34.38
C GLY A 112 -0.29 6.28 34.70
N ALA A 113 0.52 5.82 33.75
CA ALA A 113 1.94 5.60 33.88
C ALA A 113 2.67 5.89 32.55
N ASP A 114 3.95 6.23 32.66
CA ASP A 114 4.80 6.44 31.50
C ASP A 114 5.30 5.10 30.94
N PHE A 115 4.81 4.72 29.76
CA PHE A 115 5.31 3.57 29.01
C PHE A 115 6.58 3.89 28.20
N GLY A 116 7.23 5.01 28.50
CA GLY A 116 8.50 5.48 27.98
C GLY A 116 8.46 5.69 26.48
N ARG A 117 8.93 4.70 25.73
CA ARG A 117 8.98 4.77 24.26
C ARG A 117 7.60 4.65 23.60
N TYR A 118 6.55 4.35 24.35
CA TYR A 118 5.18 4.19 23.85
C TYR A 118 4.27 5.29 24.41
N PRO A 119 4.26 6.48 23.80
CA PRO A 119 3.33 7.52 24.20
C PRO A 119 1.88 7.03 24.06
N TYR A 120 1.05 7.39 25.03
CA TYR A 120 -0.37 7.02 25.02
C TYR A 120 -1.10 7.64 23.83
N ARG A 121 -1.91 6.82 23.15
CA ARG A 121 -2.81 7.20 22.06
C ARG A 121 -4.19 6.65 22.38
N LYS A 122 -5.11 7.54 22.77
CA LYS A 122 -6.49 7.19 23.06
C LYS A 122 -7.19 6.61 21.83
N VAL A 123 -7.92 5.52 22.03
CA VAL A 123 -8.84 4.90 21.06
C VAL A 123 -10.23 4.87 21.71
N GLU A 124 -11.30 5.15 20.98
CA GLU A 124 -12.63 5.26 21.60
C GLU A 124 -13.21 3.91 22.07
N SER A 125 -12.73 2.80 21.53
CA SER A 125 -13.20 1.45 21.83
C SER A 125 -12.04 0.52 22.12
N ALA A 126 -12.28 -0.39 23.06
CA ALA A 126 -11.38 -1.46 23.46
C ALA A 126 -11.47 -2.69 22.56
N ASP A 127 -12.28 -2.65 21.49
CA ASP A 127 -12.33 -3.75 20.52
C ASP A 127 -10.92 -3.98 19.89
N PRO A 128 -10.40 -5.23 19.89
CA PRO A 128 -9.08 -5.52 19.35
C PRO A 128 -8.89 -5.11 17.89
N GLY A 129 -9.95 -5.19 17.07
CA GLY A 129 -9.97 -4.74 15.68
C GLY A 129 -9.84 -3.22 15.58
N GLU A 130 -10.50 -2.48 16.46
CA GLU A 130 -10.39 -1.01 16.51
C GLU A 130 -9.00 -0.54 16.96
N LEU A 131 -8.38 -1.20 17.95
CA LEU A 131 -7.00 -0.92 18.34
C LEU A 131 -6.01 -1.15 17.18
N ILE A 132 -6.20 -2.24 16.42
CA ILE A 132 -5.40 -2.53 15.22
C ILE A 132 -5.65 -1.48 14.13
N ALA A 133 -6.90 -1.07 13.92
CA ALA A 133 -7.26 -0.05 12.95
C ALA A 133 -6.66 1.32 13.29
N ALA A 134 -6.66 1.71 14.58
CA ALA A 134 -6.02 2.93 15.07
C ALA A 134 -4.50 2.91 14.81
N ALA A 135 -3.83 1.79 15.10
CA ALA A 135 -2.41 1.61 14.78
C ALA A 135 -2.14 1.66 13.26
N GLN A 136 -3.01 1.08 12.44
CA GLN A 136 -2.93 1.16 10.98
C GLN A 136 -3.13 2.60 10.47
N ALA A 137 -4.02 3.38 11.09
CA ALA A 137 -4.22 4.79 10.76
C ALA A 137 -2.97 5.62 11.08
N ALA A 138 -2.36 5.42 12.25
CA ALA A 138 -1.13 6.11 12.64
C ALA A 138 0.07 5.80 11.72
N MET A 139 0.15 4.57 11.19
CA MET A 139 1.14 4.22 10.16
C MET A 139 0.86 4.95 8.85
N ALA A 140 -0.40 4.96 8.39
CA ALA A 140 -0.79 5.66 7.16
C ALA A 140 -0.57 7.18 7.24
N GLU A 141 -0.73 7.78 8.42
CA GLU A 141 -0.38 9.19 8.65
C GLU A 141 1.13 9.43 8.50
N LEU A 142 1.96 8.51 9.00
CA LEU A 142 3.41 8.60 8.87
C LEU A 142 3.85 8.41 7.41
N GLU A 143 3.23 7.49 6.68
CA GLU A 143 3.43 7.30 5.23
C GLU A 143 3.10 8.58 4.46
N ALA A 144 1.95 9.20 4.74
CA ALA A 144 1.56 10.46 4.10
C ALA A 144 2.54 11.61 4.43
N LYS A 145 3.02 11.70 5.68
CA LYS A 145 4.04 12.66 6.09
C LYS A 145 5.34 12.45 5.30
N VAL A 146 5.82 11.21 5.22
CA VAL A 146 7.04 10.87 4.47
C VAL A 146 6.87 11.19 2.99
N ALA A 147 5.75 10.79 2.39
CA ALA A 147 5.44 11.08 1.00
C ALA A 147 5.43 12.59 0.71
N ALA A 148 4.86 13.41 1.61
CA ALA A 148 4.86 14.86 1.46
C ALA A 148 6.27 15.48 1.50
N MET A 149 7.19 14.93 2.30
CA MET A 149 8.57 15.43 2.38
C MET A 149 9.37 15.21 1.10
N VAL A 150 9.03 14.18 0.32
CA VAL A 150 9.78 13.75 -0.87
C VAL A 150 9.08 14.04 -2.20
N ALA A 151 7.80 14.45 -2.16
CA ALA A 151 6.98 14.63 -3.36
C ALA A 151 7.46 15.76 -4.30
N LEU A 152 8.13 16.80 -3.77
CA LEU A 152 8.58 17.95 -4.58
C LEU A 152 9.74 17.61 -5.52
N ASP A 153 10.53 16.60 -5.18
CA ASP A 153 11.70 16.18 -5.96
C ASP A 153 11.40 15.02 -6.91
N ALA A 154 10.17 14.49 -6.89
CA ALA A 154 9.73 13.35 -7.67
C ALA A 154 8.93 13.77 -8.91
N GLU A 155 9.20 13.13 -10.04
CA GLU A 155 8.34 13.24 -11.24
C GLU A 155 7.09 12.35 -11.10
N LEU A 156 7.19 11.28 -10.31
CA LEU A 156 6.09 10.37 -9.96
C LEU A 156 6.29 9.81 -8.55
N SER A 157 5.26 9.88 -7.72
CA SER A 157 5.25 9.24 -6.40
C SER A 157 4.32 8.03 -6.40
N VAL A 158 4.81 6.90 -5.89
CA VAL A 158 4.09 5.62 -5.83
C VAL A 158 3.96 5.22 -4.36
N LEU A 159 2.75 5.19 -3.84
CA LEU A 159 2.47 4.84 -2.46
C LEU A 159 1.95 3.40 -2.41
N ASP A 160 2.58 2.52 -1.63
CA ASP A 160 2.10 1.14 -1.49
C ASP A 160 0.76 1.12 -0.73
N GLY A 161 -0.27 0.56 -1.35
CA GLY A 161 -1.63 0.56 -0.86
C GLY A 161 -2.57 1.58 -1.53
N PRO A 162 -3.86 1.56 -1.15
CA PRO A 162 -4.86 2.44 -1.74
C PRO A 162 -4.61 3.90 -1.34
N LEU A 163 -4.83 4.83 -2.28
CA LEU A 163 -4.87 6.25 -1.93
C LEU A 163 -6.02 6.48 -0.95
N ARG A 164 -5.69 7.02 0.22
CA ARG A 164 -6.69 7.48 1.19
C ARG A 164 -6.95 8.95 0.92
N GLY A 165 -8.21 9.39 1.00
CA GLY A 165 -8.67 10.71 0.54
C GLY A 165 -8.06 11.97 1.18
N ARG A 166 -7.05 11.82 2.05
CA ARG A 166 -6.27 12.94 2.62
C ARG A 166 -4.89 13.12 1.97
N THR A 167 -4.39 12.16 1.19
CA THR A 167 -3.08 12.28 0.53
C THR A 167 -3.26 13.01 -0.80
N ARG A 168 -3.15 14.34 -0.78
CA ARG A 168 -3.11 15.18 -1.99
C ARG A 168 -1.67 15.55 -2.28
N LEU A 169 -1.00 14.69 -3.02
CA LEU A 169 0.36 14.92 -3.49
C LEU A 169 0.33 15.05 -5.01
N PRO A 170 1.06 16.02 -5.60
CA PRO A 170 1.15 16.12 -7.04
C PRO A 170 1.75 14.84 -7.61
N ASN A 171 1.30 14.45 -8.82
CA ASN A 171 1.83 13.30 -9.56
C ASN A 171 1.95 12.02 -8.72
N SER A 172 0.92 11.70 -7.93
CA SER A 172 0.97 10.60 -6.98
C SER A 172 -0.10 9.57 -7.26
N VAL A 173 0.28 8.30 -7.13
CA VAL A 173 -0.59 7.14 -7.34
C VAL A 173 -0.51 6.19 -6.16
N GLY A 174 -1.65 5.60 -5.79
CA GLY A 174 -1.71 4.45 -4.90
C GLY A 174 -1.47 3.19 -5.70
N TYR A 175 -0.71 2.26 -5.15
CA TYR A 175 -0.30 1.03 -5.81
C TYR A 175 -0.82 -0.17 -5.04
N VAL A 176 -1.85 -0.83 -5.57
CA VAL A 176 -2.53 -1.93 -4.90
C VAL A 176 -2.22 -3.25 -5.61
N LYS A 177 -1.59 -4.16 -4.87
CA LYS A 177 -1.17 -5.49 -5.36
C LYS A 177 -2.25 -6.55 -5.10
N SER A 178 -2.92 -6.50 -3.95
CA SER A 178 -3.94 -7.50 -3.61
C SER A 178 -5.30 -7.17 -4.23
N HIS A 179 -5.71 -8.02 -5.17
CA HIS A 179 -7.00 -7.94 -5.84
C HIS A 179 -8.03 -8.74 -5.05
N HIS A 180 -8.57 -8.20 -3.96
CA HIS A 180 -9.67 -8.88 -3.27
C HIS A 180 -10.99 -8.83 -4.06
N ARG A 181 -11.12 -7.81 -4.91
CA ARG A 181 -12.35 -7.46 -5.64
C ARG A 181 -12.05 -7.02 -7.06
N SER A 182 -12.76 -7.60 -8.04
CA SER A 182 -12.77 -7.10 -9.41
C SER A 182 -13.90 -6.10 -9.52
N TYR A 183 -13.55 -4.88 -9.90
CA TYR A 183 -14.52 -3.82 -10.13
C TYR A 183 -15.07 -3.84 -11.56
N LEU A 184 -14.28 -4.31 -12.51
CA LEU A 184 -14.69 -4.43 -13.91
C LEU A 184 -15.40 -5.78 -14.11
N GLN A 185 -16.40 -5.80 -14.98
CA GLN A 185 -17.20 -6.99 -15.25
C GLN A 185 -17.31 -7.25 -16.76
N GLY A 186 -17.60 -8.50 -17.14
CA GLY A 186 -17.79 -8.90 -18.54
C GLY A 186 -16.62 -8.53 -19.44
N GLU A 187 -16.91 -7.88 -20.55
CA GLU A 187 -15.91 -7.47 -21.56
C GLU A 187 -14.81 -6.55 -21.00
N LEU A 188 -15.14 -5.71 -20.02
CA LEU A 188 -14.15 -4.81 -19.39
C LEU A 188 -13.13 -5.61 -18.56
N ASN A 189 -13.59 -6.63 -17.84
CA ASN A 189 -12.69 -7.53 -17.10
C ASN A 189 -11.82 -8.35 -18.05
N ALA A 190 -12.37 -8.75 -19.19
CA ALA A 190 -11.63 -9.49 -20.21
C ALA A 190 -10.47 -8.67 -20.79
N VAL A 191 -10.53 -7.33 -20.78
CA VAL A 191 -9.38 -6.47 -21.13
C VAL A 191 -8.23 -6.65 -20.15
N VAL A 192 -8.50 -6.71 -18.84
CA VAL A 192 -7.47 -6.89 -17.78
C VAL A 192 -6.69 -8.18 -17.99
N GLU A 193 -7.40 -9.27 -18.29
CA GLU A 193 -6.82 -10.60 -18.51
C GLU A 193 -5.97 -10.68 -19.79
N ARG A 194 -6.18 -9.77 -20.75
CA ARG A 194 -5.45 -9.68 -22.02
C ARG A 194 -4.27 -8.72 -22.00
N LEU A 195 -4.06 -7.96 -20.92
CA LEU A 195 -2.94 -7.03 -20.82
C LEU A 195 -1.61 -7.77 -21.03
N ARG A 196 -0.74 -7.20 -21.86
CA ARG A 196 0.67 -7.60 -21.95
C ARG A 196 1.51 -6.79 -20.95
N PRO A 197 2.69 -7.27 -20.54
CA PRO A 197 3.61 -6.47 -19.73
C PRO A 197 3.82 -5.06 -20.28
N GLY A 198 3.68 -4.05 -19.41
CA GLY A 198 3.76 -2.62 -19.76
C GLY A 198 2.46 -2.02 -20.29
N GLN A 199 1.42 -2.82 -20.56
CA GLN A 199 0.11 -2.31 -20.94
C GLN A 199 -0.78 -2.04 -19.73
N ARG A 200 -1.65 -1.05 -19.87
CA ARG A 200 -2.69 -0.71 -18.90
C ARG A 200 -4.09 -0.84 -19.50
N THR A 201 -5.11 -0.89 -18.65
CA THR A 201 -6.48 -0.60 -19.08
C THR A 201 -6.65 0.89 -19.33
N PRO A 202 -7.71 1.30 -20.04
CA PRO A 202 -8.21 2.66 -19.96
C PRO A 202 -8.50 3.04 -18.51
N VAL A 203 -8.38 4.32 -18.19
CA VAL A 203 -8.79 4.88 -16.90
C VAL A 203 -10.30 4.73 -16.76
N PHE A 204 -10.74 4.36 -15.56
CA PHE A 204 -12.14 4.40 -15.14
C PHE A 204 -12.27 5.09 -13.79
N HIS A 205 -13.47 5.54 -13.45
CA HIS A 205 -13.74 6.21 -12.19
C HIS A 205 -14.59 5.31 -11.28
N LEU A 206 -14.06 5.01 -10.09
CA LEU A 206 -14.79 4.35 -9.02
C LEU A 206 -15.53 5.38 -8.18
N MET A 207 -16.85 5.39 -8.25
CA MET A 207 -17.70 6.38 -7.54
C MET A 207 -18.22 5.88 -6.18
N SER A 208 -18.08 4.58 -5.90
CA SER A 208 -18.52 3.96 -4.65
C SER A 208 -17.46 4.02 -3.55
N GLY A 209 -17.88 4.34 -2.32
CA GLY A 209 -16.97 4.46 -1.18
C GLY A 209 -16.28 5.81 -1.21
N TRP A 210 -14.96 5.82 -1.48
CA TRP A 210 -14.22 7.05 -1.76
C TRP A 210 -13.97 7.16 -3.28
N PRO A 211 -14.46 8.22 -3.93
CA PRO A 211 -14.23 8.50 -5.35
C PRO A 211 -12.74 8.53 -5.71
N ARG A 212 -12.38 7.92 -6.84
CA ARG A 212 -10.99 7.90 -7.37
C ARG A 212 -10.90 7.38 -8.79
N TYR A 213 -10.00 7.96 -9.57
CA TYR A 213 -9.60 7.36 -10.84
C TYR A 213 -8.81 6.09 -10.59
N THR A 214 -8.99 5.11 -11.47
CA THR A 214 -8.40 3.78 -11.32
C THR A 214 -8.05 3.21 -12.69
N TRP A 215 -6.95 2.47 -12.77
CA TRP A 215 -6.59 1.64 -13.91
C TRP A 215 -5.84 0.41 -13.44
N TYR A 216 -5.77 -0.60 -14.28
CA TYR A 216 -4.92 -1.77 -14.05
C TYR A 216 -3.71 -1.72 -14.97
N LEU A 217 -2.53 -2.05 -14.44
CA LEU A 217 -1.26 -2.13 -15.18
C LEU A 217 -0.72 -3.54 -15.04
N ARG A 218 -0.22 -4.15 -16.12
CA ARG A 218 0.52 -5.40 -16.02
C ARG A 218 2.02 -5.16 -15.95
N LEU A 219 2.65 -5.64 -14.87
CA LEU A 219 4.10 -5.70 -14.74
C LEU A 219 4.69 -6.94 -15.47
N PRO A 220 5.98 -6.88 -15.85
CA PRO A 220 6.70 -8.04 -16.38
C PRO A 220 6.72 -9.18 -15.36
N GLY A 221 6.45 -10.40 -15.82
CA GLY A 221 6.31 -11.56 -14.94
C GLY A 221 6.31 -12.88 -15.71
N THR A 222 6.28 -13.98 -14.96
CA THR A 222 6.36 -15.35 -15.51
C THR A 222 5.07 -15.81 -16.19
N SER A 223 3.92 -15.23 -15.84
CA SER A 223 2.63 -15.50 -16.49
C SER A 223 2.13 -14.26 -17.24
N SER A 224 1.77 -14.46 -18.50
CA SER A 224 1.07 -13.46 -19.34
C SER A 224 -0.45 -13.64 -19.34
N ARG A 225 -0.99 -14.47 -18.43
CA ARG A 225 -2.42 -14.81 -18.37
C ARG A 225 -3.01 -14.52 -16.99
N GLY A 226 -4.33 -14.33 -16.94
CA GLY A 226 -5.08 -14.18 -15.68
C GLY A 226 -4.78 -12.86 -14.98
N TRP A 227 -4.72 -12.84 -13.65
CA TRP A 227 -4.43 -11.64 -12.84
C TRP A 227 -2.98 -11.55 -12.36
N ALA A 228 -2.17 -12.57 -12.63
CA ALA A 228 -0.76 -12.59 -12.28
C ALA A 228 -0.02 -11.37 -12.84
N GLY A 229 0.66 -10.61 -11.97
CA GLY A 229 1.40 -9.40 -12.37
C GLY A 229 0.55 -8.19 -12.70
N VAL A 230 -0.77 -8.25 -12.52
CA VAL A 230 -1.62 -7.06 -12.58
C VAL A 230 -1.49 -6.32 -11.27
N ALA A 231 -1.32 -5.00 -11.33
CA ALA A 231 -1.43 -4.07 -10.22
C ALA A 231 -2.56 -3.10 -10.49
N ARG A 232 -3.31 -2.73 -9.47
CA ARG A 232 -4.31 -1.66 -9.55
C ARG A 232 -3.69 -0.36 -9.08
N LEU A 233 -3.79 0.65 -9.91
CA LEU A 233 -3.35 1.99 -9.60
C LEU A 233 -4.55 2.89 -9.38
N GLU A 234 -4.44 3.78 -8.41
CA GLU A 234 -5.49 4.70 -8.03
C GLU A 234 -4.92 6.12 -8.00
N ALA A 235 -5.70 7.11 -8.44
CA ALA A 235 -5.37 8.54 -8.38
C ALA A 235 -6.52 9.35 -7.77
N ALA A 236 -6.23 10.53 -7.27
CA ALA A 236 -7.21 11.40 -6.62
C ALA A 236 -8.33 11.84 -7.58
N ASP A 237 -9.57 11.90 -7.08
CA ASP A 237 -10.77 12.25 -7.86
C ASP A 237 -10.89 13.74 -8.21
N ASP A 238 -10.13 14.61 -7.55
CA ASP A 238 -10.10 16.04 -7.87
C ASP A 238 -9.22 16.40 -9.08
N LEU A 239 -8.60 15.41 -9.71
CA LEU A 239 -7.89 15.55 -10.99
C LEU A 239 -8.87 15.70 -12.16
N THR A 240 -8.42 16.38 -13.21
CA THR A 240 -9.11 16.29 -14.51
C THR A 240 -8.90 14.90 -15.11
N GLU A 241 -9.79 14.50 -16.02
CA GLU A 241 -9.67 13.21 -16.70
C GLU A 241 -8.35 13.11 -17.48
N GLU A 242 -7.90 14.21 -18.10
CA GLU A 242 -6.62 14.28 -18.81
C GLU A 242 -5.43 14.08 -17.85
N ALA A 243 -5.49 14.66 -16.65
CA ALA A 243 -4.43 14.49 -15.65
C ALA A 243 -4.38 13.06 -15.11
N ALA A 244 -5.53 12.40 -14.94
CA ALA A 244 -5.61 11.00 -14.55
C ALA A 244 -5.05 10.07 -15.66
N ILE A 245 -5.38 10.34 -16.92
CA ILE A 245 -4.84 9.61 -18.08
C ILE A 245 -3.32 9.80 -18.18
N ALA A 246 -2.82 11.02 -17.98
CA ALA A 246 -1.39 11.29 -17.98
C ALA A 246 -0.64 10.52 -16.87
N LEU A 247 -1.24 10.38 -15.68
CA LEU A 247 -0.68 9.52 -14.62
C LEU A 247 -0.71 8.04 -14.99
N ALA A 248 -1.77 7.58 -15.66
CA ALA A 248 -1.87 6.23 -16.14
C ALA A 248 -0.77 5.90 -17.16
N ASP A 249 -0.52 6.82 -18.10
CA ASP A 249 0.58 6.72 -19.05
C ASP A 249 1.96 6.77 -18.39
N ALA A 250 2.15 7.70 -17.45
CA ALA A 250 3.39 7.84 -16.70
C ALA A 250 3.75 6.57 -15.93
N THR A 251 2.77 5.93 -15.29
CA THR A 251 2.98 4.69 -14.55
C THR A 251 3.25 3.50 -15.48
N ALA A 252 2.55 3.39 -16.61
CA ALA A 252 2.79 2.34 -17.60
C ALA A 252 4.19 2.42 -18.22
N ALA A 253 4.71 3.63 -18.43
CA ALA A 253 6.06 3.84 -18.98
C ALA A 253 7.20 3.59 -17.97
N SER A 254 6.94 3.74 -16.68
CA SER A 254 8.01 3.88 -15.67
C SER A 254 8.07 2.79 -14.61
N LEU A 255 6.94 2.11 -14.31
CA LEU A 255 6.91 1.04 -13.31
C LEU A 255 7.39 -0.34 -13.79
N PRO A 256 7.25 -0.76 -15.07
CA PRO A 256 7.69 -2.09 -15.49
C PRO A 256 9.15 -2.45 -15.13
N PRO A 257 10.14 -1.55 -15.28
CA PRO A 257 11.53 -1.81 -14.87
C PRO A 257 11.71 -2.02 -13.36
N LEU A 258 10.79 -1.49 -12.55
CA LEU A 258 10.81 -1.63 -11.08
C LEU A 258 10.17 -2.93 -10.59
N GLY A 259 9.47 -3.67 -11.45
CA GLY A 259 8.84 -4.95 -11.11
C GLY A 259 9.84 -5.98 -10.60
N SER A 260 9.45 -6.75 -9.59
CA SER A 260 10.28 -7.82 -9.01
C SER A 260 10.36 -9.04 -9.93
N ALA A 261 11.56 -9.61 -10.08
CA ALA A 261 11.77 -10.86 -10.79
C ALA A 261 11.48 -12.07 -9.89
N ALA A 262 10.83 -13.11 -10.42
CA ALA A 262 10.38 -14.29 -9.65
C ALA A 262 11.47 -15.07 -8.89
N HIS A 263 12.74 -14.97 -9.29
CA HIS A 263 13.86 -15.59 -8.56
C HIS A 263 14.42 -14.73 -7.42
N LYS A 264 13.96 -13.48 -7.27
CA LYS A 264 14.42 -12.52 -6.24
C LYS A 264 13.36 -12.23 -5.18
N ASP A 265 12.09 -12.44 -5.49
CA ASP A 265 10.97 -12.24 -4.56
C ASP A 265 9.93 -13.34 -4.78
N ALA A 266 9.59 -14.07 -3.72
CA ALA A 266 8.51 -15.06 -3.74
C ALA A 266 7.13 -14.40 -4.00
N ARG A 267 7.03 -13.08 -3.81
CA ARG A 267 5.84 -12.26 -4.07
C ARG A 267 5.85 -11.58 -5.45
N ALA A 268 6.80 -11.94 -6.31
CA ALA A 268 6.81 -11.52 -7.69
C ALA A 268 5.55 -12.01 -8.44
N PRO A 269 5.13 -11.35 -9.53
CA PRO A 269 5.72 -10.15 -10.13
C PRO A 269 5.12 -8.82 -9.65
N GLN A 270 4.17 -8.86 -8.71
CA GLN A 270 3.36 -7.69 -8.35
C GLN A 270 4.07 -6.70 -7.41
N ASN A 271 5.12 -7.13 -6.72
CA ASN A 271 5.93 -6.26 -5.87
C ASN A 271 6.93 -5.43 -6.68
N LEU A 272 7.12 -4.17 -6.29
CA LEU A 272 8.22 -3.35 -6.81
C LEU A 272 9.50 -3.64 -6.01
N THR A 273 10.61 -3.86 -6.71
CA THR A 273 11.93 -4.18 -6.13
C THR A 273 12.38 -3.16 -5.06
N PRO A 274 12.19 -1.83 -5.22
CA PRO A 274 12.54 -0.85 -4.20
C PRO A 274 11.84 -1.07 -2.84
N ILE A 275 10.60 -1.56 -2.85
CA ILE A 275 9.79 -1.76 -1.63
C ILE A 275 10.42 -2.82 -0.73
N ALA A 276 10.87 -3.95 -1.28
CA ALA A 276 11.47 -5.02 -0.47
C ALA A 276 12.76 -4.57 0.24
N GLY A 277 13.56 -3.70 -0.40
CA GLY A 277 14.75 -3.10 0.21
C GLY A 277 14.39 -2.13 1.33
N LEU A 278 13.38 -1.29 1.10
CA LEU A 278 12.84 -0.35 2.06
C LEU A 278 12.28 -1.07 3.29
N GLU A 279 11.38 -2.03 3.12
CA GLU A 279 10.80 -2.82 4.22
C GLU A 279 11.87 -3.42 5.13
N ARG A 280 12.94 -4.00 4.55
CA ARG A 280 14.05 -4.56 5.33
C ARG A 280 14.76 -3.50 6.16
N ARG A 281 14.95 -2.29 5.61
CA ARG A 281 15.54 -1.16 6.34
C ARG A 281 14.61 -0.70 7.45
N LEU A 282 13.34 -0.47 7.17
CA LEU A 282 12.35 0.01 8.14
C LEU A 282 12.17 -0.97 9.30
N LYS A 283 12.08 -2.29 9.01
CA LYS A 283 11.98 -3.34 10.04
C LYS A 283 13.18 -3.34 11.00
N ARG A 284 14.39 -3.03 10.52
CA ARG A 284 15.56 -2.85 11.38
C ARG A 284 15.45 -1.60 12.25
N MET A 285 14.90 -0.51 11.70
CA MET A 285 14.72 0.76 12.43
C MET A 285 13.68 0.67 13.55
N LEU A 286 12.74 -0.29 13.48
CA LEU A 286 11.82 -0.59 14.60
C LEU A 286 12.55 -1.05 15.87
N GLY A 287 13.79 -1.51 15.78
CA GLY A 287 14.59 -1.98 16.92
C GLY A 287 14.30 -3.43 17.33
N ASP A 288 15.02 -3.90 18.36
CA ASP A 288 14.92 -5.27 18.86
C ASP A 288 13.61 -5.48 19.67
N PRO A 289 12.74 -6.43 19.25
CA PRO A 289 11.47 -6.67 19.93
C PRO A 289 11.65 -7.14 21.39
N ARG A 290 12.74 -7.83 21.73
CA ARG A 290 13.00 -8.31 23.10
C ARG A 290 13.38 -7.18 24.04
N LEU A 291 14.09 -6.16 23.54
CA LEU A 291 14.41 -4.97 24.34
C LEU A 291 13.16 -4.15 24.61
N LEU A 292 12.32 -3.96 23.60
CA LEU A 292 11.07 -3.22 23.71
C LEU A 292 10.06 -3.91 24.62
N LEU A 293 9.90 -5.23 24.51
CA LEU A 293 9.04 -5.98 25.42
C LEU A 293 9.52 -5.87 26.88
N ARG A 294 10.84 -5.85 27.10
CA ARG A 294 11.41 -5.64 28.44
C ARG A 294 11.11 -4.24 28.97
N SER A 295 11.20 -3.19 28.15
CA SER A 295 10.86 -1.84 28.61
C SER A 295 9.38 -1.70 28.94
N VAL A 296 8.49 -2.32 28.15
CA VAL A 296 7.04 -2.33 28.45
C VAL A 296 6.77 -3.03 29.78
N ARG A 297 7.41 -4.18 30.04
CA ARG A 297 7.27 -4.91 31.31
C ARG A 297 7.78 -4.11 32.51
N ALA A 298 8.89 -3.38 32.36
CA ALA A 298 9.41 -2.53 33.42
C ALA A 298 8.41 -1.42 33.77
N ALA A 299 7.90 -0.70 32.77
CA ALA A 299 6.89 0.34 32.96
C ALA A 299 5.61 -0.19 33.65
N SER A 300 5.14 -1.39 33.27
CA SER A 300 3.94 -1.98 33.90
C SER A 300 4.10 -2.34 35.38
N MET A 301 5.34 -2.53 35.86
CA MET A 301 5.60 -2.83 37.28
C MET A 301 5.64 -1.56 38.14
N GLU A 302 5.94 -0.40 37.56
CA GLU A 302 5.93 0.89 38.25
C GLU A 302 4.50 1.37 38.54
N THR A 303 3.49 0.88 37.81
CA THR A 303 2.06 1.21 37.97
C THR A 303 1.35 0.35 39.04
N GLY A 304 1.97 -0.73 39.50
CA GLY A 304 1.36 -1.72 40.39
C GLY A 304 1.68 -1.55 41.89
N GLY A 305 2.26 -0.42 42.30
CA GLY A 305 2.57 -0.07 43.69
C GLY A 305 1.85 1.21 44.11
#